data_AF-A0A3D1FYT6-F1
#
_entry.id   AF-A0A3D1FYT6-F1
#
_cell.length_a   1.000
_cell.length_b   1.000
_cell.length_c   1.000
_cell.angle_alpha   90.00
_cell.angle_beta   90.00
_cell.angle_gamma   90.00
#
_symmetry.space_group_name_H-M   'P 1'
#
loop_
_entity.id
_entity.type
_entity.pdbx_description
1 polymer ?
#
loop_
_entity_poly.entity_id
_entity_poly.type
_entity_poly.pdbx_seq_one_letter_code
_entity_poly.pdbx_strand_id
1 'polypeptide(L)' 'INGSRRKRIATGSGRTVQDVNNLLKQFTDMRKVMKMMQSGGGKRGMMNMMRGMR' A
#
# COMPACT_ATOMS: atom_id res chain seq x y z
N ILE A 1 -6.11 -11.05 0.11
CA ILE A 1 -5.73 -12.35 0.72
C ILE A 1 -6.93 -12.87 1.53
N ASN A 2 -7.37 -14.11 1.32
CA ASN A 2 -8.59 -14.62 1.98
C ASN A 2 -8.31 -15.09 3.43
N GLY A 3 -9.37 -15.41 4.19
CA GLY A 3 -9.27 -15.81 5.60
C GLY A 3 -8.40 -17.04 5.85
N SER A 4 -8.60 -18.10 5.05
CA SER A 4 -7.81 -19.34 5.14
C SER A 4 -6.31 -19.10 4.94
N ARG A 5 -5.93 -18.28 3.94
CA ARG A 5 -4.52 -17.91 3.71
C ARG A 5 -3.94 -17.10 4.88
N ARG A 6 -4.71 -16.18 5.48
CA ARG A 6 -4.25 -15.43 6.65
C ARG A 6 -4.01 -16.32 7.85
N LYS A 7 -4.91 -17.29 8.10
CA LYS A 7 -4.73 -18.28 9.17
C LYS A 7 -3.45 -19.10 8.98
N ARG A 8 -3.20 -19.59 7.75
CA ARG A 8 -1.98 -20.34 7.43
C ARG A 8 -0.70 -19.51 7.65
N ILE A 9 -0.72 -18.23 7.26
CA ILE A 9 0.45 -17.33 7.45
C ILE A 9 0.67 -17.06 8.93
N ALA A 10 -0.40 -16.77 9.68
CA ALA A 10 -0.34 -16.57 11.12
C ALA A 10 0.28 -17.79 11.82
N THR A 11 -0.23 -19.00 11.55
CA THR A 11 0.30 -20.24 12.13
C THR A 11 1.74 -20.52 11.69
N GLY A 12 2.07 -20.31 10.41
CA GLY A 12 3.40 -20.58 9.87
C GLY A 12 4.47 -19.57 10.28
N SER A 13 4.08 -18.37 10.73
CA SER A 13 4.99 -17.31 11.19
C SER A 13 5.01 -17.13 12.71
N GLY A 14 4.23 -17.91 13.46
CA GLY A 14 4.10 -17.76 14.91
C GLY A 14 3.46 -16.44 15.34
N ARG A 15 2.58 -15.87 14.51
CA ARG A 15 1.87 -14.59 14.77
C ARG A 15 0.37 -14.78 14.80
N THR A 16 -0.35 -13.77 15.29
CA THR A 16 -1.81 -13.80 15.28
C THR A 16 -2.37 -13.40 13.92
N VAL A 17 -3.64 -13.73 13.65
CA VAL A 17 -4.32 -13.31 12.42
C VAL A 17 -4.50 -11.78 12.38
N GLN A 18 -4.61 -11.16 13.56
CA GLN A 18 -4.72 -9.72 13.74
C GLN A 18 -3.43 -9.02 13.31
N ASP A 19 -2.27 -9.55 13.70
CA ASP A 19 -0.96 -9.02 13.26
C ASP A 19 -0.83 -9.07 11.74
N VAL A 20 -1.23 -10.19 11.14
CA VAL A 20 -1.23 -10.36 9.68
C VAL A 20 -2.16 -9.33 9.02
N ASN A 21 -3.33 -9.05 9.60
CA ASN A 21 -4.24 -8.03 9.08
C ASN A 21 -3.65 -6.62 9.16
N ASN A 22 -2.97 -6.28 10.26
CA ASN A 22 -2.34 -4.98 10.42
C ASN A 22 -1.20 -4.78 9.43
N LEU A 23 -0.37 -5.81 9.24
CA LEU A 23 0.69 -5.80 8.23
C LEU A 23 0.15 -5.60 6.81
N LEU A 24 -0.94 -6.29 6.46
CA LEU A 24 -1.55 -6.17 5.14
C LEU A 24 -2.14 -4.77 4.88
N LYS A 25 -2.68 -4.12 5.92
CA LYS A 25 -3.13 -2.72 5.83
C LYS A 25 -1.95 -1.80 5.55
N GLN A 26 -0.91 -1.86 6.38
CA GLN A 26 0.31 -1.08 6.22
C GLN A 26 0.94 -1.26 4.83
N PHE A 27 1.05 -2.51 4.37
CA PHE A 27 1.54 -2.81 3.04
C PHE A 27 0.67 -2.20 1.93
N THR A 28 -0.65 -2.26 2.09
CA THR A 28 -1.57 -1.70 1.09
C THR A 28 -1.45 -0.18 0.99
N ASP A 29 -1.30 0.50 2.13
CA ASP A 29 -1.10 1.95 2.19
C ASP A 29 0.23 2.35 1.57
N MET A 30 1.33 1.67 1.93
CA MET A 30 2.65 1.90 1.33
C MET A 30 2.63 1.62 -0.17
N ARG A 31 1.94 0.56 -0.62
CA ARG A 31 1.78 0.25 -2.04
C ARG A 31 0.99 1.34 -2.77
N LYS A 32 0.01 1.97 -2.12
CA LYS A 32 -0.74 3.11 -2.68
C LYS A 32 0.17 4.31 -2.87
N VAL A 33 1.01 4.64 -1.87
CA VAL A 33 2.01 5.72 -1.96
C VAL A 33 3.03 5.43 -3.06
N MET A 34 3.62 4.24 -3.08
CA MET A 34 4.55 3.83 -4.13
C MET A 34 3.90 3.92 -5.52
N LYS A 35 2.65 3.49 -5.66
CA LYS A 35 1.92 3.63 -6.92
C LYS A 35 1.71 5.08 -7.30
N MET A 36 1.33 5.97 -6.39
CA MET A 36 1.17 7.42 -6.68
C MET A 36 2.50 8.09 -7.07
N MET A 37 3.61 7.62 -6.50
CA MET A 37 4.95 8.11 -6.83
C MET A 37 5.45 7.59 -8.19
N GLN A 38 5.14 6.33 -8.51
CA GLN A 38 5.61 5.64 -9.72
C GLN A 38 4.70 5.88 -10.93
N SER A 39 3.38 5.96 -10.71
CA SER A 39 2.46 6.44 -11.73
C SER A 39 2.65 7.94 -11.88
N GLY A 40 2.76 8.41 -13.12
CA GLY A 40 3.03 9.81 -13.44
C GLY A 40 1.97 10.82 -12.95
N GLY A 41 1.05 10.46 -12.05
CA GLY A 41 0.14 11.36 -11.36
C GLY A 41 0.84 12.31 -10.39
N GLY A 42 1.91 11.88 -9.70
CA GLY A 42 2.75 12.78 -8.91
C GLY A 42 3.50 13.80 -9.77
N LYS A 43 4.09 13.33 -10.89
CA LYS A 43 4.77 14.21 -11.86
C LYS A 43 3.79 15.10 -12.64
N ARG A 44 2.66 14.58 -13.14
CA ARG A 44 1.63 15.36 -13.86
C ARG A 44 0.89 16.33 -12.95
N GLY A 45 0.61 15.95 -11.70
CA GLY A 45 0.04 16.85 -10.69
C GLY A 45 0.98 18.02 -10.41
N MET A 46 2.27 17.73 -10.24
CA MET A 46 3.31 18.75 -10.08
C MET A 46 3.53 19.58 -11.35
N MET A 47 3.47 18.98 -12.54
CA MET A 47 3.58 19.68 -13.83
C MET A 47 2.38 20.61 -14.07
N ASN A 48 1.16 20.19 -13.71
CA ASN A 48 -0.04 21.03 -13.81
C ASN A 48 0.00 22.18 -12.80
N MET A 49 0.49 21.95 -11.59
CA MET A 49 0.67 23.00 -10.58
C MET A 49 1.73 24.03 -11.02
N MET A 50 2.84 23.56 -11.59
CA MET A 50 3.92 24.42 -12.12
C MET A 50 3.50 25.17 -13.39
N ARG A 51 2.54 24.64 -14.15
CA ARG A 51 1.96 25.30 -15.33
C ARG A 51 0.91 26.36 -14.97
N GLY A 52 0.21 26.21 -13.85
CA GLY A 52 -0.73 27.21 -13.31
C GLY A 52 -0.06 28.37 -12.57
N MET A 53 1.28 28.33 -12.44
CA MET A 53 2.10 29.34 -11.76
C MET A 53 2.88 30.22 -12.75
N ARG A 54 2.57 30.08 -14.06
CA ARG A 54 3.07 30.89 -15.17
C ARG A 54 2.01 31.87 -15.63
#